data_AF-A0A3N5LKI0-F1
#
_entry.id   AF-A0A3N5LKI0-F1
#
_cell.length_a   1.000
_cell.length_b   1.000
_cell.length_c   1.000
_cell.angle_alpha   90.00
_cell.angle_beta   90.00
_cell.angle_gamma   90.00
#
_symmetry.space_group_name_H-M   'P 1'
#
loop_
_entity.id
_entity.type
_entity.pdbx_description
1 polymer ?
#
loop_
_entity_poly.entity_id
_entity_poly.type
_entity_poly.pdbx_seq_one_letter_code
_entity_poly.pdbx_strand_id
1 'polypeptide(L)'
;MDLARGGQCILVSCGADGLELVEATAAALAFTRQLQAGAPLGNAVDESGLDLAELPRVLGMLFSGGLVTAVTGPSLESDPK
;
A
#
# COMPACT_ATOMS: atom_id res chain seq x y z
N MET A 1 2.54 1.18 -18.83
CA MET A 1 2.29 2.56 -18.35
C MET A 1 3.52 2.99 -17.59
N ASP A 2 4.14 4.08 -18.02
CA ASP A 2 5.33 4.64 -17.40
C ASP A 2 4.89 5.45 -16.16
N LEU A 3 5.03 4.85 -14.97
CA LEU A 3 4.64 5.44 -13.69
C LEU A 3 5.61 6.54 -13.22
N ALA A 4 6.74 6.75 -13.92
CA ALA A 4 7.76 7.72 -13.54
C ALA A 4 7.43 9.17 -13.96
N ARG A 5 6.45 9.36 -14.86
CA ARG A 5 5.86 10.68 -15.11
C ARG A 5 4.86 10.97 -14.00
N GLY A 6 5.26 11.77 -13.01
CA GLY A 6 4.49 12.17 -11.83
C GLY A 6 3.02 12.54 -12.12
N GLY A 7 2.20 11.51 -12.22
CA GLY A 7 0.78 11.57 -12.51
C GLY A 7 0.01 11.21 -11.27
N GLN A 8 -0.97 12.02 -10.92
CA GLN A 8 -1.94 11.68 -9.89
C GLN A 8 -2.75 10.46 -10.36
N CYS A 9 -2.73 9.40 -9.56
CA CYS A 9 -3.54 8.21 -9.74
C CYS A 9 -4.77 8.32 -8.83
N ILE A 10 -5.89 7.73 -9.22
CA ILE A 10 -7.08 7.63 -8.35
C ILE A 10 -7.18 6.18 -7.87
N LEU A 11 -7.11 5.98 -6.55
CA LEU A 11 -7.52 4.73 -5.92
C LEU A 11 -9.04 4.74 -5.76
N VAL A 12 -9.66 3.66 -6.23
CA VAL A 12 -11.11 3.45 -6.14
C VAL A 12 -11.35 2.34 -5.14
N SER A 13 -11.95 2.65 -3.99
CA SER A 13 -12.45 1.65 -3.05
C SER A 13 -13.96 1.47 -3.22
N CYS A 14 -14.42 0.23 -3.24
CA CYS A 14 -15.85 -0.10 -3.31
C CYS A 14 -16.19 -0.91 -2.06
N GLY A 15 -16.80 -0.24 -1.08
CA GLY A 15 -17.25 -0.83 0.17
C GLY A 15 -18.76 -1.05 0.19
N ALA A 16 -19.25 -1.62 1.30
CA ALA A 16 -20.69 -1.76 1.53
C ALA A 16 -21.43 -0.41 1.57
N ASP A 17 -20.71 0.65 1.97
CA ASP A 17 -21.24 2.01 2.10
C ASP A 17 -21.12 2.85 0.82
N GLY A 18 -20.55 2.30 -0.25
CA GLY A 18 -20.46 2.94 -1.56
C GLY A 18 -19.05 3.01 -2.15
N LEU A 19 -18.88 3.93 -3.11
CA LEU A 19 -17.64 4.15 -3.86
C LEU A 19 -16.86 5.32 -3.26
N GLU A 20 -15.62 5.08 -2.84
CA GLU A 20 -14.68 6.11 -2.41
C GLU A 20 -13.57 6.30 -3.44
N LEU A 21 -13.22 7.56 -3.71
CA LEU A 21 -12.18 7.96 -4.65
C LEU A 21 -11.11 8.73 -3.88
N VAL A 22 -9.87 8.25 -3.90
CA VAL A 22 -8.75 8.91 -3.24
C VAL A 22 -7.61 9.15 -4.22
N GLU A 23 -7.14 10.39 -4.28
CA GLU A 23 -5.93 10.72 -5.04
C GLU A 23 -4.69 10.14 -4.36
N ALA A 24 -3.89 9.43 -5.15
CA ALA A 24 -2.68 8.76 -4.75
C ALA A 24 -1.54 9.11 -5.72
N THR A 25 -0.33 9.21 -5.18
CA THR A 25 0.87 9.34 -6.00
C THR A 25 1.16 8.01 -6.70
N ALA A 26 1.98 8.05 -7.76
CA ALA A 26 2.45 6.83 -8.42
C ALA A 26 3.17 5.88 -7.45
N ALA A 27 3.92 6.43 -6.49
CA ALA A 27 4.58 5.67 -5.43
C ALA A 27 3.56 5.00 -4.48
N ALA A 28 2.50 5.72 -4.07
CA ALA A 28 1.43 5.13 -3.25
C ALA A 28 0.68 4.01 -3.98
N LEU A 29 0.48 4.13 -5.29
CA LEU A 29 -0.09 3.06 -6.12
C LEU A 29 0.85 1.84 -6.19
N ALA A 30 2.14 2.06 -6.43
CA ALA A 30 3.14 1.00 -6.46
C ALA A 30 3.22 0.27 -5.11
N PHE A 31 3.23 1.02 -4.01
CA PHE A 31 3.16 0.51 -2.64
C PHE A 31 1.95 -0.40 -2.43
N THR A 32 0.76 0.07 -2.82
CA THR A 32 -0.48 -0.71 -2.70
C THR A 32 -0.43 -2.01 -3.50
N ARG A 33 0.15 -1.98 -4.71
CA ARG A 33 0.33 -3.18 -5.54
C ARG A 33 1.26 -4.21 -4.90
N GLN A 34 2.35 -3.75 -4.27
CA GLN A 34 3.27 -4.63 -3.56
C GLN A 34 2.58 -5.33 -2.39
N LEU A 35 1.79 -4.58 -1.60
CA LEU A 35 1.00 -5.18 -0.52
C LEU A 35 -0.04 -6.19 -1.05
N GLN A 36 -0.72 -5.88 -2.17
CA GLN A 36 -1.65 -6.82 -2.81
C GLN A 36 -0.96 -8.10 -3.32
N ALA A 37 0.31 -8.00 -3.73
CA ALA A 37 1.13 -9.15 -4.13
C ALA A 37 1.64 -9.96 -2.93
N GLY A 38 1.33 -9.54 -1.69
CA GLY A 38 1.76 -10.22 -0.46
C GLY A 38 3.17 -9.84 -0.02
N ALA A 39 3.76 -8.76 -0.55
CA ALA A 39 5.05 -8.27 -0.09
C ALA A 39 4.95 -7.82 1.39
N PRO A 40 5.96 -8.13 2.23
CA PRO A 40 6.07 -7.55 3.56
C PRO A 40 6.07 -6.02 3.51
N LEU A 41 5.55 -5.38 4.57
CA LEU A 41 5.42 -3.92 4.63
C LEU A 41 6.73 -3.19 4.32
N GLY A 42 7.86 -3.64 4.88
CA GLY A 42 9.18 -3.05 4.64
C GLY A 42 9.57 -3.09 3.16
N ASN A 43 9.50 -4.25 2.53
CA ASN A 43 9.81 -4.43 1.11
C ASN A 43 8.87 -3.59 0.22
N ALA A 44 7.59 -3.51 0.56
CA ALA A 44 6.64 -2.69 -0.17
C ALA A 44 7.01 -1.21 -0.15
N VAL A 45 7.48 -0.68 0.99
CA VAL A 45 7.98 0.70 1.10
C VAL A 45 9.22 0.88 0.23
N ASP A 46 10.23 0.02 0.39
CA ASP A 46 11.52 0.15 -0.29
C ASP A 46 11.39 0.07 -1.83
N GLU A 47 10.56 -0.85 -2.33
CA GLU A 47 10.39 -1.07 -3.78
C GLU A 47 9.44 -0.05 -4.44
N SER A 48 8.57 0.60 -3.67
CA SER A 48 7.60 1.56 -4.19
C SER A 48 8.18 2.94 -4.46
N GLY A 49 9.34 3.25 -3.85
CA GLY A 49 9.90 4.60 -3.84
C GLY A 49 9.05 5.62 -3.08
N LEU A 50 8.17 5.14 -2.19
CA LEU A 50 7.32 5.99 -1.35
C LEU A 50 8.17 6.72 -0.31
N ASP A 51 7.98 8.03 -0.19
CA ASP A 51 8.61 8.79 0.90
C ASP A 51 8.05 8.29 2.25
N LEU A 52 8.94 7.98 3.18
CA LEU A 52 8.59 7.59 4.54
C LEU A 52 7.74 8.64 5.26
N ALA A 53 7.89 9.93 4.90
CA ALA A 53 7.03 11.00 5.41
C ALA A 53 5.58 10.88 4.91
N GLU A 54 5.34 10.27 3.75
CA GLU A 54 4.01 10.05 3.18
C GLU A 54 3.37 8.73 3.64
N LEU A 55 4.17 7.78 4.13
CA LEU A 55 3.71 6.45 4.55
C LEU A 55 2.51 6.47 5.52
N PRO A 56 2.47 7.30 6.59
CA PRO A 56 1.32 7.34 7.49
C PRO A 56 0.02 7.71 6.80
N ARG A 57 0.07 8.65 5.83
CA ARG A 57 -1.10 9.08 5.06
C ARG A 57 -1.59 7.96 4.14
N VAL A 58 -0.67 7.28 3.46
CA VAL A 58 -1.02 6.16 2.57
C VAL A 58 -1.60 4.99 3.35
N LEU A 59 -0.99 4.62 4.48
CA LEU A 59 -1.54 3.58 5.36
C LEU A 59 -2.93 3.98 5.86
N GLY A 60 -3.11 5.23 6.31
CA GLY A 60 -4.40 5.75 6.75
C GLY A 60 -5.49 5.55 5.70
N MET A 61 -5.20 5.93 4.44
CA MET A 61 -6.08 5.73 3.30
C MET A 61 -6.45 4.26 3.06
N LEU A 62 -5.45 3.37 3.13
CA LEU A 62 -5.66 1.94 2.88
C LEU A 62 -6.48 1.27 3.99
N PHE A 63 -6.25 1.63 5.25
CA PHE A 63 -7.00 1.10 6.38
C PHE A 63 -8.42 1.67 6.45
N SER A 64 -8.59 2.97 6.21
CA SER A 64 -9.92 3.59 6.19
C SER A 64 -10.77 3.06 5.04
N GLY A 65 -10.16 2.81 3.88
CA GLY A 65 -10.84 2.26 2.71
C GLY A 65 -11.06 0.73 2.74
N GLY A 66 -10.66 0.05 3.82
CA GLY A 66 -10.78 -1.42 3.95
C GLY A 66 -9.93 -2.22 2.95
N LEU A 67 -8.92 -1.59 2.32
CA LEU A 67 -8.08 -2.18 1.28
C LEU A 67 -6.98 -3.08 1.84
N VAL A 68 -6.60 -2.89 3.10
CA VAL A 68 -5.63 -3.74 3.80
C VAL A 68 -6.38 -4.62 4.80
N THR A 69 -6.42 -5.92 4.52
CA THR A 69 -7.11 -6.92 5.35
C THR A 69 -6.19 -7.69 6.30
N ALA A 70 -4.87 -7.63 6.08
CA ALA A 70 -3.86 -8.23 6.96
C ALA A 70 -2.50 -7.52 6.84
N VAL A 71 -1.79 -7.40 7.96
CA VAL A 71 -0.39 -6.98 8.01
C VAL A 71 0.43 -8.17 8.51
N THR A 72 1.27 -8.72 7.66
CA THR A 72 2.14 -9.85 8.01
C THR A 72 3.54 -9.35 8.35
N GLY A 73 4.06 -9.78 9.50
CA GLY A 73 5.46 -9.63 9.85
C GLY A 73 6.29 -10.79 9.30
N PRO A 74 7.63 -10.69 9.29
CA PRO A 74 8.47 -11.85 9.03
C PRO A 74 8.07 -12.97 9.98
N SER A 75 7.88 -14.18 9.43
CA SER A 75 7.72 -15.37 10.27
C SER A 75 9.00 -15.50 11.07
N LEU A 76 8.92 -15.29 12.39
CA LEU A 76 9.95 -15.77 13.31
C LEU A 76 9.89 -17.28 13.22
N GLU A 77 10.59 -17.86 12.24
CA GLU A 77 10.89 -19.29 12.24
C GLU A 77 11.49 -19.58 13.62
N SER A 78 10.76 -20.36 14.40
CA SER A 78 11.14 -20.70 15.75
C SER A 78 12.46 -21.46 15.67
N ASP A 79 13.47 -20.88 16.34
CA ASP A 79 14.81 -21.43 16.53
C ASP A 79 14.75 -22.96 16.74
N PRO A 80 15.36 -23.78 15.86
CA PRO A 80 15.36 -25.22 16.08
C PRO A 80 16.26 -25.53 17.28
N LYS A 81 15.63 -26.02 18.35
CA LYS A 81 16.27 -26.51 19.57
C LYS A 81 17.09 -27.78 19.31
#